data_AF-A0A2K3NE46-F1
#
_entry.id   AF-A0A2K3NE46-F1
#
_cell.length_a   1.000
_cell.length_b   1.000
_cell.length_c   1.000
_cell.angle_alpha   90.00
_cell.angle_beta   90.00
_cell.angle_gamma   90.00
#
_symmetry.space_group_name_H-M   'P 1'
#
loop_
_entity.id
_entity.type
_entity.pdbx_description
1 polymer ?
#
loop_
_entity_poly.entity_id
_entity_poly.type
_entity_poly.pdbx_seq_one_letter_code
_entity_poly.pdbx_strand_id
1 'polypeptide(L)'
;GKFGGNIFFITISATSDLKNIVQQTLFEHCGLWVPEFHNDEDAINRLGLLLKKVGKNPILLVLDNVCPGSESLVESLVEKLQIQMQDLVDCKILVTSTADAFTRFGTPRELYPLQHDHAVSLFLHFAQLNHSSSYMPDNDLLNEIVKGCRGLPWVLQFVAGLLCRQPFEMWQNMKECLNGQMIIYDCIQHPDFAMHVPHRELTMNGYSRPDDWWMGQNQQRIIGMDSFD
;
A
#
# COMPACT_ATOMS: atom_id res chain seq x y z
N GLY A 1 9.65 -12.19 -15.55
CA GLY A 1 8.20 -11.93 -15.74
C GLY A 1 7.99 -11.03 -16.93
N LYS A 2 6.76 -10.95 -17.46
CA LYS A 2 6.39 -10.25 -18.71
C LYS A 2 6.93 -8.81 -18.83
N PHE A 3 6.79 -8.01 -17.77
CA PHE A 3 7.15 -6.59 -17.77
C PHE A 3 8.62 -6.31 -17.44
N GLY A 4 9.36 -7.31 -16.95
CA GLY A 4 10.76 -7.13 -16.52
C GLY A 4 10.91 -5.97 -15.53
N GLY A 5 11.77 -5.01 -15.86
CA GLY A 5 11.97 -3.76 -15.10
C GLY A 5 11.12 -2.57 -15.57
N ASN A 6 10.19 -2.77 -16.52
CA ASN A 6 9.33 -1.70 -17.06
C ASN A 6 8.01 -1.61 -16.27
N ILE A 7 8.14 -1.56 -14.94
CA ILE A 7 7.03 -1.35 -14.02
C ILE A 7 7.24 0.02 -13.41
N PHE A 8 6.30 0.93 -13.62
CA PHE A 8 6.37 2.31 -13.17
C PHE A 8 5.30 2.55 -12.11
N PHE A 9 5.69 3.09 -10.96
CA PHE A 9 4.78 3.41 -9.86
C PHE A 9 4.51 4.91 -9.81
N ILE A 10 3.23 5.26 -9.69
CA ILE A 10 2.72 6.63 -9.53
C ILE A 10 1.83 6.62 -8.29
N THR A 11 2.31 7.17 -7.17
CA THR A 11 1.51 7.25 -5.94
C THR A 11 0.60 8.48 -5.97
N ILE A 12 -0.71 8.30 -5.84
CA ILE A 12 -1.71 9.37 -5.91
C ILE A 12 -2.33 9.58 -4.53
N SER A 13 -1.78 10.50 -3.73
CA SER A 13 -2.34 10.84 -2.41
C SER A 13 -3.28 12.05 -2.46
N ALA A 14 -4.07 12.26 -1.40
CA ALA A 14 -5.05 13.35 -1.28
C ALA A 14 -4.46 14.77 -1.45
N THR A 15 -3.15 14.96 -1.24
CA THR A 15 -2.45 16.25 -1.38
C THR A 15 -1.53 16.30 -2.59
N SER A 16 -1.54 15.27 -3.44
CA SER A 16 -0.55 15.15 -4.50
C SER A 16 -0.83 16.10 -5.65
N ASP A 17 0.17 16.95 -5.95
CA ASP A 17 0.26 17.69 -7.21
C ASP A 17 0.77 16.71 -8.29
N LEU A 18 -0.01 16.53 -9.35
CA LEU A 18 0.32 15.61 -10.46
C LEU A 18 1.72 15.85 -11.01
N LYS A 19 2.16 17.11 -11.02
CA LYS A 19 3.51 17.51 -11.44
C LYS A 19 4.59 16.84 -10.60
N ASN A 20 4.43 16.85 -9.28
CA ASN A 20 5.39 16.25 -8.35
C ASN A 20 5.43 14.73 -8.53
N ILE A 21 4.28 14.09 -8.76
CA ILE A 21 4.22 12.64 -8.95
C ILE A 21 4.93 12.23 -10.25
N VAL A 22 4.64 12.90 -11.35
CA VAL A 22 5.30 12.64 -12.65
C VAL A 22 6.79 12.91 -12.54
N GLN A 23 7.19 13.98 -11.85
CA GLN A 23 8.59 14.33 -11.61
C GLN A 23 9.34 13.24 -10.84
N GLN A 24 8.74 12.74 -9.76
CA GLN A 24 9.35 11.68 -8.96
C GLN A 24 9.50 10.39 -9.76
N THR A 25 8.46 9.96 -10.47
CA THR A 25 8.46 8.77 -11.33
C THR A 25 9.59 8.84 -12.38
N LEU A 26 9.75 10.02 -12.97
CA LEU A 26 10.79 10.33 -13.95
C LEU A 26 12.20 10.22 -13.39
N PHE A 27 12.41 10.81 -12.23
CA PHE A 27 13.69 10.86 -11.56
C PHE A 27 14.13 9.45 -11.14
N GLU A 28 13.24 8.68 -10.52
CA GLU A 28 13.55 7.37 -9.96
C GLU A 28 13.81 6.31 -11.04
N HIS A 29 13.01 6.26 -12.11
CA HIS A 29 13.11 5.19 -13.10
C HIS A 29 14.02 5.50 -14.29
N CYS A 30 14.09 6.77 -14.72
CA CYS A 30 14.81 7.12 -15.94
C CYS A 30 16.13 7.86 -15.69
N GLY A 31 16.38 8.33 -14.45
CA GLY A 31 17.54 9.16 -14.14
C GLY A 31 17.62 10.43 -14.99
N LEU A 32 16.47 10.92 -15.47
CA LEU A 32 16.38 12.08 -16.35
C LEU A 32 16.24 13.35 -15.53
N TRP A 33 16.87 14.42 -15.99
CA TRP A 33 16.63 15.76 -15.46
C TRP A 33 15.17 16.15 -15.72
N VAL A 34 14.46 16.52 -14.66
CA VAL A 34 13.05 16.89 -14.72
C VAL A 34 12.93 18.40 -14.89
N PRO A 35 12.35 18.91 -15.99
CA PRO A 35 12.01 20.32 -16.12
C PRO A 35 10.84 20.67 -15.19
N GLU A 36 10.72 21.94 -14.80
CA GLU A 36 9.51 22.43 -14.14
C GLU A 36 8.30 22.26 -15.07
N PHE A 37 7.24 21.63 -14.58
CA PHE A 37 5.99 21.47 -15.33
C PHE A 37 5.13 22.72 -15.22
N HIS A 38 4.65 23.22 -16.36
CA HIS A 38 3.84 24.43 -16.38
C HIS A 38 2.43 24.19 -15.80
N ASN A 39 1.83 23.05 -16.12
CA ASN A 39 0.52 22.60 -15.66
C ASN A 39 0.44 21.05 -15.67
N ASP A 40 -0.67 20.49 -15.22
CA ASP A 40 -0.90 19.05 -15.17
C ASP A 40 -0.87 18.41 -16.57
N GLU A 41 -1.36 19.12 -17.58
CA GLU A 41 -1.36 18.65 -18.97
C GLU A 41 0.07 18.41 -19.48
N ASP A 42 0.99 19.35 -19.22
CA ASP A 42 2.40 19.23 -19.58
C ASP A 42 3.07 18.05 -18.89
N ALA A 43 2.77 17.84 -17.60
CA ALA A 43 3.26 16.68 -16.86
C ALA A 43 2.78 15.36 -17.48
N ILE A 44 1.49 15.23 -17.80
CA ILE A 44 0.92 14.04 -18.45
C ILE A 44 1.56 13.79 -19.81
N ASN A 45 1.68 14.83 -20.63
CA ASN A 45 2.31 14.75 -21.95
C ASN A 45 3.75 14.26 -21.84
N ARG A 46 4.50 14.74 -20.84
CA ARG A 46 5.86 14.29 -20.61
C ARG A 46 5.89 12.81 -20.23
N LEU A 47 5.02 12.39 -19.31
CA LEU A 47 4.86 10.99 -18.92
C LEU A 47 4.61 10.09 -20.14
N GLY A 48 3.65 10.43 -21.00
CA GLY A 48 3.36 9.67 -22.21
C GLY A 48 4.55 9.55 -23.16
N LEU A 49 5.31 10.64 -23.37
CA LEU A 49 6.53 10.62 -24.19
C LEU A 49 7.61 9.68 -23.63
N LEU A 50 7.71 9.60 -22.31
CA LEU A 50 8.68 8.72 -21.64
C LEU A 50 8.28 7.27 -21.79
N LEU A 51 7.02 6.96 -21.52
CA LEU A 51 6.46 5.62 -21.71
C LEU A 51 6.63 5.18 -23.17
N LYS A 52 6.47 6.09 -24.14
CA LYS A 52 6.80 5.80 -25.55
C LYS A 52 8.28 5.47 -25.78
N LYS A 53 9.18 6.20 -25.13
CA LYS A 53 10.64 5.98 -25.26
C LYS A 53 11.06 4.62 -24.72
N VAL A 54 10.44 4.17 -23.63
CA VAL A 54 10.70 2.85 -23.03
C VAL A 54 9.84 1.73 -23.63
N GLY A 55 8.80 2.07 -24.39
CA GLY A 55 7.77 1.19 -24.96
C GLY A 55 8.22 0.23 -26.06
N LYS A 56 9.52 -0.05 -26.17
CA LYS A 56 10.01 -1.23 -26.92
C LYS A 56 9.70 -2.55 -26.21
N ASN A 57 9.40 -2.48 -24.91
CA ASN A 57 9.04 -3.62 -24.07
C ASN A 57 7.64 -3.41 -23.47
N PRO A 58 6.95 -4.47 -23.04
CA PRO A 58 5.71 -4.35 -22.32
C PRO A 58 5.86 -3.50 -21.06
N ILE A 59 4.92 -2.58 -20.83
CA ILE A 59 4.89 -1.65 -19.71
C ILE A 59 3.76 -2.02 -18.76
N LEU A 60 4.02 -1.94 -17.45
CA LEU A 60 2.99 -1.89 -16.42
C LEU A 60 3.08 -0.55 -15.68
N LEU A 61 2.05 0.27 -15.80
CA LEU A 61 1.89 1.49 -15.02
C LEU A 61 0.99 1.20 -13.82
N VAL A 62 1.50 1.40 -12.61
CA VAL A 62 0.77 1.20 -11.36
C VAL A 62 0.42 2.57 -10.78
N LEU A 63 -0.87 2.90 -10.75
CA LEU A 63 -1.40 4.06 -10.05
C LEU A 63 -1.73 3.61 -8.62
N ASP A 64 -0.78 3.87 -7.70
CA ASP A 64 -0.81 3.36 -6.34
C ASP A 64 -1.53 4.29 -5.37
N ASN A 65 -2.23 3.70 -4.40
CA ASN A 65 -2.87 4.38 -3.27
C ASN A 65 -3.84 5.51 -3.65
N VAL A 66 -4.62 5.34 -4.71
CA VAL A 66 -5.60 6.33 -5.14
C VAL A 66 -6.61 6.60 -4.02
N CYS A 67 -6.66 7.84 -3.54
CA CYS A 67 -7.50 8.26 -2.42
C CYS A 67 -8.87 8.78 -2.91
N PRO A 68 -9.94 8.72 -2.09
CA PRO A 68 -11.20 9.39 -2.38
C PRO A 68 -10.99 10.89 -2.72
N GLY A 69 -11.69 11.40 -3.72
CA GLY A 69 -11.59 12.78 -4.20
C GLY A 69 -10.55 13.00 -5.31
N SER A 70 -9.73 11.99 -5.63
CA SER A 70 -8.77 12.05 -6.74
C SER A 70 -9.28 11.39 -8.03
N GLU A 71 -10.54 10.97 -8.06
CA GLU A 71 -11.11 10.14 -9.13
C GLU A 71 -10.98 10.79 -10.50
N SER A 72 -11.39 12.07 -10.60
CA SER A 72 -11.37 12.81 -11.86
C SER A 72 -9.96 13.02 -12.41
N LEU A 73 -8.96 13.17 -11.53
CA LEU A 73 -7.56 13.28 -11.90
C LEU A 73 -7.04 11.95 -12.45
N VAL A 74 -7.35 10.83 -11.77
CA VAL A 74 -6.96 9.50 -12.23
C VAL A 74 -7.63 9.17 -13.58
N GLU A 75 -8.92 9.50 -13.73
CA GLU A 75 -9.65 9.31 -14.98
C GLU A 75 -9.04 10.12 -16.12
N SER A 76 -8.78 11.41 -15.90
CA SER A 76 -8.14 12.24 -16.92
C SER A 76 -6.74 11.77 -17.29
N LEU A 77 -5.95 11.33 -16.30
CA LEU A 77 -4.62 10.76 -16.50
C LEU A 77 -4.68 9.51 -17.36
N VAL A 78 -5.54 8.55 -17.01
CA VAL A 78 -5.70 7.29 -17.73
C VAL A 78 -6.20 7.54 -19.15
N GLU A 79 -7.24 8.35 -19.34
CA GLU A 79 -7.79 8.67 -20.67
C GLU A 79 -6.72 9.29 -21.58
N LYS A 80 -5.93 10.25 -21.09
CA LYS A 80 -4.86 10.89 -21.86
C LYS A 80 -3.74 9.92 -22.18
N LEU A 81 -3.32 9.13 -21.20
CA LEU A 81 -2.27 8.13 -21.41
C LEU A 81 -2.72 7.06 -22.41
N GLN A 82 -3.98 6.62 -22.37
CA GLN A 82 -4.55 5.70 -23.35
C GLN A 82 -4.44 6.25 -24.78
N ILE A 83 -4.87 7.49 -24.99
CA ILE A 83 -4.78 8.16 -26.30
C ILE A 83 -3.31 8.28 -26.73
N GLN A 84 -2.43 8.67 -25.82
CA GLN A 84 -1.02 8.83 -26.15
C GLN A 84 -0.36 7.50 -26.47
N MET A 85 -0.64 6.45 -25.72
CA MET A 85 0.05 5.16 -25.80
C MET A 85 -0.62 4.15 -26.72
N GLN A 86 -1.66 4.55 -27.47
CA GLN A 86 -2.39 3.68 -28.40
C GLN A 86 -1.48 2.94 -29.42
N ASP A 87 -0.33 3.52 -29.76
CA ASP A 87 0.63 2.94 -30.71
C ASP A 87 1.65 1.98 -30.04
N LEU A 88 1.59 1.81 -28.71
CA LEU A 88 2.48 0.92 -27.96
C LEU A 88 1.95 -0.51 -27.98
N VAL A 89 2.88 -1.45 -28.21
CA VAL A 89 2.58 -2.87 -28.44
C VAL A 89 1.92 -3.54 -27.22
N ASP A 90 2.22 -3.09 -25.99
CA ASP A 90 1.70 -3.72 -24.77
C ASP A 90 1.90 -2.82 -23.54
N CYS A 91 0.90 -2.00 -23.18
CA CYS A 91 0.94 -1.19 -21.97
C CYS A 91 -0.27 -1.51 -21.09
N LYS A 92 -0.08 -1.93 -19.85
CA LYS A 92 -1.18 -2.15 -18.90
C LYS A 92 -1.18 -1.10 -17.81
N ILE A 93 -2.37 -0.65 -17.43
CA ILE A 93 -2.55 0.24 -16.29
C ILE A 93 -3.23 -0.58 -15.17
N LEU A 94 -2.60 -0.59 -14.00
CA LEU A 94 -3.12 -1.17 -12.77
C LEU A 94 -3.41 -0.03 -11.80
N VAL A 95 -4.65 0.08 -11.36
CA VAL A 95 -5.04 1.07 -10.35
C VAL A 95 -5.27 0.36 -9.03
N THR A 96 -4.62 0.81 -7.97
CA THR A 96 -4.93 0.40 -6.60
C THR A 96 -5.46 1.58 -5.82
N SER A 97 -6.53 1.38 -5.08
CA SER A 97 -7.28 2.47 -4.46
C SER A 97 -7.84 2.03 -3.13
N THR A 98 -8.08 3.00 -2.28
CA THR A 98 -8.65 2.82 -0.94
C THR A 98 -10.12 3.18 -0.92
N ALA A 99 -10.64 3.73 -2.03
CA ALA A 99 -12.03 4.12 -2.19
C ALA A 99 -12.90 3.00 -2.79
N ASP A 100 -14.18 3.01 -2.43
CA ASP A 100 -15.14 1.98 -2.82
C ASP A 100 -15.66 2.11 -4.26
N ALA A 101 -15.44 3.25 -4.92
CA ALA A 101 -16.15 3.62 -6.13
C ALA A 101 -15.22 4.15 -7.23
N PHE A 102 -14.81 3.24 -8.12
CA PHE A 102 -14.29 3.60 -9.44
C PHE A 102 -14.92 2.66 -10.45
N THR A 103 -16.05 3.06 -11.00
CA THR A 103 -16.84 2.23 -11.93
C THR A 103 -16.31 2.30 -13.38
N ARG A 104 -15.38 3.21 -13.66
CA ARG A 104 -14.85 3.46 -15.01
C ARG A 104 -13.63 2.61 -15.37
N PHE A 105 -12.91 2.06 -14.41
CA PHE A 105 -11.66 1.32 -14.64
C PHE A 105 -11.86 -0.20 -14.58
N GLY A 106 -12.57 -0.76 -15.56
CA GLY A 106 -12.78 -2.21 -15.63
C GLY A 106 -13.54 -2.79 -14.42
N THR A 107 -13.32 -4.07 -14.14
CA THR A 107 -13.96 -4.76 -13.01
C THR A 107 -13.04 -4.75 -11.79
N PRO A 108 -13.43 -4.12 -10.67
CA PRO A 108 -12.66 -4.14 -9.44
C PRO A 108 -12.48 -5.56 -8.90
N ARG A 109 -11.27 -5.82 -8.42
CA ARG A 109 -10.89 -6.96 -7.59
C ARG A 109 -10.69 -6.47 -6.17
N GLU A 110 -11.64 -6.79 -5.32
CA GLU A 110 -11.53 -6.54 -3.88
C GLU A 110 -10.43 -7.42 -3.28
N LEU A 111 -9.57 -6.83 -2.47
CA LEU A 111 -8.68 -7.59 -1.60
C LEU A 111 -9.39 -7.81 -0.28
N TYR A 112 -9.50 -9.08 0.11
CA TYR A 112 -10.13 -9.46 1.37
C TYR A 112 -9.08 -9.68 2.46
N PRO A 113 -9.46 -9.51 3.74
CA PRO A 113 -8.62 -9.92 4.85
C PRO A 113 -8.16 -11.37 4.72
N LEU A 114 -6.97 -11.66 5.25
CA LEU A 114 -6.41 -13.01 5.25
C LEU A 114 -7.33 -13.95 6.02
N GLN A 115 -7.52 -15.14 5.45
CA GLN A 115 -8.13 -16.26 6.16
C GLN A 115 -7.29 -16.61 7.40
N HIS A 116 -7.94 -17.10 8.45
CA HIS A 116 -7.33 -17.29 9.76
C HIS A 116 -6.01 -18.07 9.71
N ASP A 117 -5.95 -19.18 8.97
CA ASP A 117 -4.73 -20.00 8.88
C ASP A 117 -3.56 -19.27 8.21
N HIS A 118 -3.85 -18.43 7.20
CA HIS A 118 -2.84 -17.58 6.55
C HIS A 118 -2.43 -16.42 7.46
N ALA A 119 -3.37 -15.86 8.23
CA ALA A 119 -3.09 -14.84 9.22
C ALA A 119 -2.18 -15.37 10.34
N VAL A 120 -2.44 -16.56 10.87
CA VAL A 120 -1.58 -17.24 11.84
C VAL A 120 -0.19 -17.48 11.24
N SER A 121 -0.12 -18.01 10.02
CA SER A 121 1.15 -18.28 9.34
C SER A 121 1.99 -17.02 9.16
N LEU A 122 1.36 -15.92 8.74
CA LEU A 122 2.00 -14.61 8.60
C LEU A 122 2.47 -14.09 9.96
N PHE A 123 1.63 -14.14 10.98
CA PHE A 123 1.95 -13.67 12.33
C PHE A 123 3.17 -14.41 12.90
N LEU A 124 3.19 -15.75 12.82
CA LEU A 124 4.30 -16.58 13.29
C LEU A 124 5.62 -16.23 12.58
N HIS A 125 5.57 -15.95 11.28
CA HIS A 125 6.74 -15.53 10.50
C HIS A 125 7.35 -14.23 11.05
N PHE A 126 6.52 -13.21 11.32
CA PHE A 126 6.98 -11.91 11.82
C PHE A 126 7.34 -11.91 13.31
N ALA A 127 6.67 -12.73 14.12
CA ALA A 127 6.98 -12.87 15.54
C ALA A 127 8.30 -13.62 15.80
N GLN A 128 8.94 -14.17 14.74
CA GLN A 128 10.21 -14.90 14.78
C GLN A 128 10.26 -15.99 15.87
N LEU A 129 9.12 -16.64 16.12
CA LEU A 129 8.96 -17.63 17.19
C LEU A 129 9.82 -18.89 17.01
N ASN A 130 10.48 -19.04 15.85
CA ASN A 130 11.34 -20.16 15.52
C ASN A 130 12.82 -19.97 15.88
N HIS A 131 13.27 -18.79 16.35
CA HIS A 131 14.71 -18.47 16.37
C HIS A 131 15.36 -18.00 17.68
N SER A 132 14.60 -17.73 18.75
CA SER A 132 15.12 -17.49 20.13
C SER A 132 14.09 -16.69 20.94
N SER A 133 12.81 -17.08 20.93
CA SER A 133 11.83 -16.37 21.75
C SER A 133 12.02 -16.76 23.23
N SER A 134 11.92 -15.76 24.11
CA SER A 134 11.94 -15.96 25.57
C SER A 134 10.67 -16.65 26.07
N TYR A 135 9.58 -16.50 25.33
CA TYR A 135 8.28 -17.08 25.59
C TYR A 135 7.68 -17.62 24.28
N MET A 136 6.95 -18.73 24.38
CA MET A 136 6.19 -19.31 23.27
C MET A 136 4.72 -19.34 23.70
N PRO A 137 3.83 -18.55 23.05
CA PRO A 137 2.43 -18.52 23.42
C PRO A 137 1.78 -19.88 23.17
N ASP A 138 0.81 -20.24 24.00
CA ASP A 138 -0.08 -21.34 23.67
C ASP A 138 -0.94 -20.99 22.43
N ASN A 139 -1.54 -22.02 21.83
CA ASN A 139 -2.33 -21.86 20.61
C ASN A 139 -3.58 -20.99 20.82
N ASP A 140 -4.16 -20.97 22.02
CA ASP A 140 -5.41 -20.24 22.29
C ASP A 140 -5.13 -18.73 22.37
N LEU A 141 -4.09 -18.33 23.10
CA LEU A 141 -3.62 -16.95 23.19
C LEU A 141 -3.21 -16.42 21.81
N LEU A 142 -2.44 -17.20 21.06
CA LEU A 142 -2.05 -16.85 19.69
C LEU A 142 -3.28 -16.63 18.80
N ASN A 143 -4.23 -17.56 18.83
CA ASN A 143 -5.42 -17.48 17.99
C ASN A 143 -6.30 -16.28 18.34
N GLU A 144 -6.43 -15.92 19.62
CA GLU A 144 -7.18 -14.73 20.03
C GLU A 144 -6.54 -13.43 19.53
N ILE A 145 -5.21 -13.29 19.67
CA ILE A 145 -4.48 -12.11 19.18
C ILE A 145 -4.61 -11.99 17.66
N VAL A 146 -4.41 -13.10 16.93
CA VAL A 146 -4.53 -13.13 15.47
C VAL A 146 -5.94 -12.77 15.01
N LYS A 147 -6.98 -13.27 15.70
CA LYS A 147 -8.38 -12.87 15.45
C LYS A 147 -8.61 -11.39 15.74
N GLY A 148 -8.01 -10.86 16.80
CA GLY A 148 -8.03 -9.44 17.15
C GLY A 148 -7.43 -8.55 16.05
N CYS A 149 -6.46 -9.06 15.29
CA CYS A 149 -5.87 -8.39 14.12
C CYS A 149 -6.76 -8.41 12.87
N ARG A 150 -7.89 -9.14 12.90
CA ARG A 150 -8.94 -9.21 11.86
C ARG A 150 -8.43 -9.58 10.46
N GLY A 151 -7.36 -10.37 10.38
CA GLY A 151 -6.79 -10.80 9.11
C GLY A 151 -6.10 -9.70 8.28
N LEU A 152 -5.88 -8.52 8.86
CA LEU A 152 -5.20 -7.41 8.17
C LEU A 152 -3.68 -7.64 8.17
N PRO A 153 -3.03 -7.83 7.00
CA PRO A 153 -1.62 -8.19 6.94
C PRO A 153 -0.71 -7.22 7.70
N TRP A 154 -0.91 -5.92 7.54
CA TRP A 154 -0.08 -4.92 8.20
C TRP A 154 -0.23 -4.95 9.73
N VAL A 155 -1.45 -5.09 10.23
CA VAL A 155 -1.73 -5.22 11.67
C VAL A 155 -1.08 -6.48 12.24
N LEU A 156 -1.19 -7.61 11.53
CA LEU A 156 -0.56 -8.86 11.92
C LEU A 156 0.96 -8.71 12.00
N GLN A 157 1.59 -8.10 10.99
CA GLN A 157 3.03 -7.84 10.97
C GLN A 157 3.46 -6.95 12.14
N PHE A 158 2.73 -5.87 12.35
CA PHE A 158 3.03 -4.89 13.37
C PHE A 158 2.89 -5.49 14.78
N VAL A 159 1.76 -6.13 15.08
CA VAL A 159 1.51 -6.77 16.39
C VAL A 159 2.50 -7.92 16.62
N ALA A 160 2.79 -8.73 15.61
CA ALA A 160 3.78 -9.80 15.70
C ALA A 160 5.19 -9.25 15.97
N GLY A 161 5.56 -8.15 15.31
CA GLY A 161 6.82 -7.45 15.53
C GLY A 161 6.95 -6.91 16.96
N LEU A 162 5.89 -6.28 17.48
CA LEU A 162 5.85 -5.80 18.87
C LEU A 162 6.02 -6.93 19.89
N LEU A 163 5.36 -8.07 19.66
CA LEU A 163 5.39 -9.23 20.55
C LEU A 163 6.63 -10.12 20.39
N CYS A 164 7.42 -9.89 19.34
CA CYS A 164 8.66 -10.61 19.10
C CYS A 164 9.58 -10.51 20.32
N ARG A 165 9.96 -11.66 20.89
CA ARG A 165 10.83 -11.79 22.08
C ARG A 165 10.29 -11.14 23.36
N GLN A 166 9.01 -10.78 23.41
CA GLN A 166 8.38 -10.24 24.60
C GLN A 166 7.94 -11.34 25.57
N PRO A 167 7.89 -11.04 26.89
CA PRO A 167 7.44 -11.99 27.90
C PRO A 167 5.91 -12.13 27.88
N PHE A 168 5.39 -13.17 28.54
CA PHE A 168 3.97 -13.53 28.56
C PHE A 168 3.02 -12.37 28.88
N GLU A 169 3.39 -11.51 29.81
CA GLU A 169 2.58 -10.37 30.26
C GLU A 169 2.24 -9.44 29.09
N MET A 170 3.18 -9.19 28.18
CA MET A 170 2.94 -8.37 26.99
C MET A 170 1.96 -9.03 26.02
N TRP A 171 2.00 -10.36 25.89
CA TRP A 171 1.06 -11.09 25.04
C TRP A 171 -0.36 -11.04 25.64
N GLN A 172 -0.49 -11.16 26.96
CA GLN A 172 -1.79 -11.00 27.63
C GLN A 172 -2.35 -9.59 27.48
N ASN A 173 -1.53 -8.56 27.73
CA ASN A 173 -1.97 -7.16 27.57
C ASN A 173 -2.43 -6.90 26.13
N MET A 174 -1.71 -7.42 25.14
CA MET A 174 -2.09 -7.26 23.73
C MET A 174 -3.43 -7.93 23.41
N LYS A 175 -3.67 -9.14 23.94
CA LYS A 175 -4.97 -9.82 23.82
C LYS A 175 -6.09 -8.96 24.41
N GLU A 176 -5.90 -8.40 25.60
CA GLU A 176 -6.91 -7.55 26.24
C GLU A 176 -7.17 -6.26 25.45
N CYS A 177 -6.13 -5.60 24.96
CA CYS A 177 -6.23 -4.42 24.11
C CYS A 177 -7.01 -4.69 22.81
N LEU A 178 -6.72 -5.80 22.13
CA LEU A 178 -7.41 -6.16 20.88
C LEU A 178 -8.88 -6.60 21.10
N ASN A 179 -9.19 -7.17 22.27
CA ASN A 179 -10.56 -7.55 22.63
C ASN A 179 -11.45 -6.35 22.99
N GLY A 180 -10.86 -5.23 23.43
CA GLY A 180 -11.59 -4.03 23.88
C GLY A 180 -12.25 -3.18 22.79
N GLN A 181 -12.30 -3.64 21.53
CA GLN A 181 -12.70 -2.84 20.35
C GLN A 181 -11.87 -1.57 20.13
N MET A 182 -10.77 -1.36 20.88
CA MET A 182 -9.85 -0.26 20.65
C MET A 182 -9.32 -0.33 19.22
N ILE A 183 -9.26 0.84 18.57
CA ILE A 183 -8.54 0.96 17.31
C ILE A 183 -7.08 0.63 17.61
N ILE A 184 -6.41 -0.13 16.75
CA ILE A 184 -5.03 -0.60 16.98
C ILE A 184 -4.08 0.56 17.33
N TYR A 185 -4.37 1.78 16.85
CA TYR A 185 -3.69 3.01 17.26
C TYR A 185 -3.69 3.25 18.78
N ASP A 186 -4.82 3.06 19.45
CA ASP A 186 -4.93 3.23 20.90
C ASP A 186 -4.14 2.15 21.64
N CYS A 187 -4.07 0.93 21.07
CA CYS A 187 -3.21 -0.13 21.59
C CYS A 187 -1.74 0.28 21.49
N ILE A 188 -1.32 0.91 20.38
CA ILE A 188 0.06 1.36 20.16
C ILE A 188 0.47 2.48 21.13
N GLN A 189 -0.46 3.39 21.43
CA GLN A 189 -0.22 4.50 22.35
C GLN A 189 -0.33 4.10 23.82
N HIS A 190 -0.72 2.86 24.13
CA HIS A 190 -0.77 2.39 25.50
C HIS A 190 0.63 2.44 26.12
N PRO A 191 0.77 2.89 27.39
CA PRO A 191 2.08 3.05 28.05
C PRO A 191 2.95 1.79 28.00
N ASP A 192 2.32 0.62 28.06
CA ASP A 192 3.01 -0.68 28.03
C ASP A 192 3.66 -0.98 26.67
N PHE A 193 3.16 -0.41 25.56
CA PHE A 193 3.69 -0.68 24.21
C PHE A 193 4.50 0.50 23.65
N ALA A 194 4.24 1.73 24.11
CA ALA A 194 4.86 2.96 23.60
C ALA A 194 6.41 2.98 23.69
N MET A 195 7.00 2.27 24.66
CA MET A 195 8.47 2.17 24.80
C MET A 195 9.13 1.20 23.80
N HIS A 196 8.35 0.42 23.05
CA HIS A 196 8.86 -0.64 22.19
C HIS A 196 8.59 -0.40 20.70
N VAL A 197 7.89 0.68 20.36
CA VAL A 197 7.69 1.12 18.97
C VAL A 197 8.94 1.86 18.49
N PRO A 198 9.66 1.38 17.46
CA PRO A 198 10.74 2.15 16.87
C PRO A 198 10.19 3.45 16.28
N HIS A 199 10.73 4.61 16.68
CA HIS A 199 10.32 5.94 16.13
C HIS A 199 10.32 6.03 14.59
N ARG A 200 11.03 5.13 13.89
CA ARG A 200 11.08 5.06 12.42
C ARG A 200 9.83 4.44 11.78
N GLU A 201 9.08 3.59 12.49
CA GLU A 201 7.87 2.97 11.93
C GLU A 201 6.66 3.91 11.94
N LEU A 202 6.64 4.89 12.86
CA LEU A 202 5.64 5.96 12.89
C LEU A 202 5.85 7.03 11.80
N THR A 203 6.96 6.98 11.05
CA THR A 203 7.36 8.04 10.08
C THR A 203 7.50 7.55 8.63
N MET A 204 7.29 6.26 8.32
CA MET A 204 7.38 5.76 6.95
C MET A 204 6.12 6.08 6.13
N ASN A 205 6.06 7.25 5.47
CA ASN A 205 5.35 7.51 4.18
C ASN A 205 4.79 8.94 4.02
N GLY A 206 5.29 9.95 4.74
CA GLY A 206 4.96 11.34 4.40
C GLY A 206 3.50 11.76 4.65
N TYR A 207 2.73 10.96 5.40
CA TYR A 207 1.40 11.32 5.88
C TYR A 207 1.52 12.22 7.12
N SER A 208 0.91 13.40 7.05
CA SER A 208 0.97 14.41 8.11
C SER A 208 0.06 14.10 9.32
N ARG A 209 -0.88 13.15 9.18
CA ARG A 209 -1.79 12.73 10.26
C ARG A 209 -1.93 11.20 10.33
N PRO A 210 -2.01 10.63 11.54
CA PRO A 210 -2.21 9.19 11.74
C PRO A 210 -3.48 8.66 11.06
N ASP A 211 -4.57 9.41 11.06
CA ASP A 211 -5.88 8.97 10.54
C ASP A 211 -5.85 8.67 9.02
N ASP A 212 -5.03 9.42 8.27
CA ASP A 212 -4.85 9.24 6.82
C ASP A 212 -4.08 7.93 6.51
N TRP A 213 -3.22 7.51 7.44
CA TRP A 213 -2.48 6.23 7.38
C TRP A 213 -3.41 5.02 7.54
N TRP A 214 -4.33 5.08 8.51
CA TRP A 214 -5.20 3.97 8.90
C TRP A 214 -6.27 3.66 7.85
N MET A 215 -6.79 4.68 7.18
CA MET A 215 -7.79 4.50 6.12
C MET A 215 -7.13 4.00 4.83
N GLY A 216 -5.91 4.45 4.53
CA GLY A 216 -5.22 4.11 3.28
C GLY A 216 -4.75 2.66 3.16
N GLN A 217 -4.40 2.00 4.27
CA GLN A 217 -3.85 0.65 4.24
C GLN A 217 -4.90 -0.46 4.46
N ASN A 218 -6.08 -0.11 4.99
CA ASN A 218 -7.08 -1.11 5.39
C ASN A 218 -8.04 -1.56 4.28
N GLN A 219 -8.03 -0.89 3.13
CA GLN A 219 -8.95 -1.19 2.02
C GLN A 219 -8.28 -1.02 0.65
N GLN A 220 -7.01 -1.41 0.50
CA GLN A 220 -6.43 -1.45 -0.84
C GLN A 220 -7.23 -2.43 -1.71
N ARG A 221 -7.86 -1.91 -2.76
CA ARG A 221 -8.57 -2.65 -3.80
C ARG A 221 -7.77 -2.52 -5.09
N ILE A 222 -7.70 -3.57 -5.88
CA ILE A 222 -7.24 -3.47 -7.26
C ILE A 222 -8.46 -3.12 -8.08
N ILE A 223 -8.51 -1.90 -8.62
CA ILE A 223 -9.73 -1.42 -9.26
C ILE A 223 -9.86 -1.90 -10.70
N GLY A 224 -8.75 -2.24 -11.36
CA GLY A 224 -8.80 -2.86 -12.67
C GLY A 224 -7.42 -3.08 -13.27
N MET A 225 -7.38 -3.95 -14.28
CA MET A 225 -6.32 -4.01 -15.27
C MET A 225 -6.99 -3.74 -16.62
N ASP A 226 -6.69 -2.61 -17.24
CA ASP A 226 -7.02 -2.44 -18.64
C ASP A 226 -6.02 -3.26 -19.46
N SER A 227 -6.54 -4.30 -20.12
CA SER A 227 -5.82 -5.02 -21.17
C SER A 227 -6.21 -4.42 -22.51
N PHE A 228 -5.23 -3.85 -23.20
CA PHE A 228 -5.38 -3.49 -24.61
C PHE A 228 -5.16 -4.78 -25.41
N ASP A 229 -6.17 -5.17 -26.19
CA ASP A 229 -6.11 -6.26 -27.16
C ASP A 229 -5.37 -5.82 -28.43
#